data_AF-A0A0F9CC53-F1
#
_entry.id   AF-A0A0F9CC53-F1
#
_cell.length_a   1.000
_cell.length_b   1.000
_cell.length_c   1.000
_cell.angle_alpha   90.00
_cell.angle_beta   90.00
_cell.angle_gamma   90.00
#
_symmetry.space_group_name_H-M   'P 1'
#
loop_
_entity.id
_entity.type
_entity.pdbx_description
1 polymer ?
#
loop_
_entity_poly.entity_id
_entity_poly.type
_entity_poly.pdbx_seq_one_letter_code
_entity_poly.pdbx_strand_id
1 'polypeptide(L)' 'MHKRKFGIYYWDTFDDVTLLIDEADTLEEARDKVGEKYGDRIRLSGADKVDIVSDDGTVVESYPVG' A
#
# COMPACT_ATOMS: atom_id res chain seq x y z
N MET A 1 -2.58 -12.96 20.32
CA MET A 1 -3.09 -12.73 18.95
C MET A 1 -2.45 -11.43 18.48
N HIS A 2 -1.38 -11.49 17.68
CA HIS A 2 -0.80 -10.29 17.08
C HIS A 2 -1.81 -9.76 16.06
N LYS A 3 -2.52 -8.68 16.40
CA LYS A 3 -3.32 -7.96 15.41
C LYS A 3 -2.32 -7.19 14.54
N ARG A 4 -2.18 -7.60 13.29
CA ARG A 4 -1.41 -6.86 12.29
C ARG A 4 -1.96 -5.44 12.21
N LYS A 5 -1.08 -4.46 12.16
CA LYS A 5 -1.44 -3.05 12.35
C LYS A 5 -1.60 -2.27 11.06
N PHE A 6 -1.03 -2.77 9.97
CA PHE A 6 -1.05 -2.08 8.68
C PHE A 6 -1.43 -3.04 7.57
N GLY A 7 -2.41 -2.65 6.76
CA GLY A 7 -2.73 -3.28 5.48
C GLY A 7 -2.12 -2.48 4.34
N ILE A 8 -1.64 -3.16 3.31
CA ILE A 8 -1.12 -2.55 2.09
C ILE A 8 -2.11 -2.86 0.97
N TYR A 9 -2.65 -1.83 0.33
CA TYR A 9 -3.70 -1.95 -0.67
C TYR A 9 -3.24 -1.41 -2.02
N TYR A 10 -3.45 -2.18 -3.09
CA TYR A 10 -3.32 -1.71 -4.46
C TYR A 10 -4.67 -1.21 -4.97
N TRP A 11 -4.66 -0.05 -5.61
CA TRP A 11 -5.80 0.53 -6.28
C TRP A 11 -5.53 0.58 -7.77
N ASP A 12 -6.31 -0.19 -8.51
CA ASP A 12 -6.38 -0.09 -9.96
C ASP A 12 -7.43 0.95 -10.33
N THR A 13 -6.97 2.08 -10.87
CA THR A 13 -7.85 3.22 -11.14
C THR A 13 -8.75 2.97 -12.36
N PHE A 14 -8.35 2.11 -13.29
CA PHE A 14 -9.12 1.85 -14.51
C PHE A 14 -10.12 0.70 -14.32
N ASP A 15 -9.75 -0.30 -13.52
CA ASP A 15 -10.63 -1.44 -13.23
C ASP A 15 -11.53 -1.22 -12.00
N ASP A 16 -11.37 -0.10 -11.27
CA ASP A 16 -12.10 0.23 -10.01
C ASP A 16 -11.99 -0.89 -8.97
N VAL A 17 -10.77 -1.44 -8.85
CA VAL A 17 -10.48 -2.59 -8.01
C VAL A 17 -9.50 -2.19 -6.89
N THR A 18 -9.88 -2.53 -5.66
CA THR A 18 -9.01 -2.42 -4.48
C THR A 18 -8.61 -3.83 -4.01
N LEU A 19 -7.31 -4.08 -3.89
CA LEU A 19 -6.78 -5.38 -3.46
C LEU A 19 -5.91 -5.20 -2.22
N LEU A 20 -6.22 -5.91 -1.13
CA LEU A 20 -5.26 -6.11 -0.05
C LEU A 20 -4.14 -7.00 -0.56
N ILE A 21 -2.93 -6.44 -0.69
CA ILE A 21 -1.80 -7.13 -1.30
C ILE A 21 -0.83 -7.73 -0.28
N ASP A 22 -0.73 -7.15 0.91
CA ASP A 22 0.09 -7.64 2.02
C ASP A 22 -0.32 -6.91 3.32
N GLU A 23 0.19 -7.37 4.46
CA GLU A 23 -0.02 -6.79 5.78
C GLU A 23 1.30 -6.74 6.56
N ALA A 24 1.44 -5.79 7.49
CA ALA A 24 2.63 -5.60 8.31
C ALA A 24 2.29 -5.26 9.77
N ASP A 25 3.20 -5.58 10.68
CA ASP A 25 3.03 -5.26 12.11
C ASP A 25 3.53 -3.85 12.44
N THR A 26 4.39 -3.28 11.59
CA THR A 26 4.94 -1.92 11.74
C THR A 26 4.85 -1.14 10.43
N LEU A 27 4.86 0.19 10.52
CA LEU A 27 4.88 1.07 9.34
C LEU A 27 6.18 0.94 8.54
N GLU A 28 7.30 0.72 9.23
CA GLU A 28 8.61 0.52 8.58
C GLU A 28 8.60 -0.75 7.71
N GLU A 29 8.15 -1.88 8.27
CA GLU A 29 7.98 -3.12 7.51
C GLU A 29 7.00 -2.93 6.33
N ALA A 30 5.92 -2.17 6.52
CA ALA A 30 4.98 -1.88 5.43
C ALA A 30 5.64 -1.12 4.29
N ARG A 31 6.47 -0.11 4.60
CA ARG A 31 7.23 0.67 3.61
C ARG A 31 8.24 -0.20 2.88
N ASP A 32 8.96 -1.06 3.60
CA ASP A 32 9.94 -1.97 2.99
C ASP A 32 9.25 -2.89 1.98
N LYS A 33 8.12 -3.49 2.34
CA LYS A 33 7.32 -4.33 1.44
C LYS A 33 6.82 -3.58 0.20
N VAL A 34 6.36 -2.33 0.37
CA VAL A 34 5.95 -1.49 -0.77
C VAL A 34 7.16 -1.18 -1.67
N GLY A 35 8.30 -0.85 -1.09
CA GLY A 35 9.55 -0.58 -1.81
C GLY A 35 10.08 -1.80 -2.57
N GLU A 36 10.11 -2.97 -1.94
CA GLU A 36 10.56 -4.22 -2.56
C GLU A 36 9.69 -4.64 -3.75
N LYS A 37 8.37 -4.44 -3.65
CA LYS A 37 7.41 -4.92 -4.66
C LYS A 37 7.10 -3.89 -5.75
N TYR A 38 7.05 -2.61 -5.40
CA TYR A 38 6.62 -1.52 -6.30
C TYR A 38 7.64 -0.41 -6.46
N GLY A 39 8.80 -0.45 -5.78
CA GLY A 39 9.80 0.63 -5.82
C GLY A 39 10.14 1.09 -7.24
N ASP A 40 10.35 0.15 -8.16
CA ASP A 40 10.65 0.43 -9.56
C ASP A 40 9.46 1.00 -10.36
N ARG A 41 8.24 0.94 -9.83
CA ARG A 41 6.99 1.41 -10.43
C ARG A 41 6.41 2.65 -9.74
N ILE A 42 6.99 3.07 -8.62
CA ILE A 42 6.58 4.32 -7.97
C ILE A 42 7.06 5.49 -8.84
N ARG A 43 6.14 6.40 -9.15
CA ARG A 43 6.37 7.54 -10.06
C ARG A 43 5.80 8.81 -9.45
N LEU A 44 6.26 9.97 -9.94
CA LEU A 44 5.69 11.27 -9.56
C LEU A 44 4.22 11.42 -9.97
N SER A 45 3.81 10.68 -11.00
CA SER A 45 2.44 10.61 -11.49
C SER A 45 2.18 9.21 -12.02
N GLY A 46 1.22 8.50 -11.41
CA GLY A 46 0.73 7.19 -11.83
C GLY A 46 -0.80 7.19 -11.74
N ALA A 47 -1.45 6.42 -12.60
CA ALA A 47 -2.91 6.27 -12.52
C ALA A 47 -3.28 5.41 -11.31
N ASP A 48 -2.51 4.36 -11.05
CA ASP A 48 -2.72 3.44 -9.94
C ASP A 48 -2.05 3.98 -8.68
N LYS A 49 -2.38 3.39 -7.53
CA LYS A 49 -1.69 3.72 -6.28
C LYS A 49 -1.61 2.54 -5.34
N VAL A 50 -0.63 2.60 -4.44
CA VAL A 50 -0.50 1.70 -3.31
C VAL A 50 -0.67 2.52 -2.03
N ASP A 51 -1.65 2.14 -1.21
CA ASP A 51 -1.93 2.78 0.07
C ASP A 51 -1.47 1.87 1.22
N ILE A 52 -0.85 2.46 2.24
CA ILE A 52 -0.65 1.81 3.54
C ILE A 52 -1.74 2.34 4.47
N VAL A 53 -2.50 1.44 5.07
CA VAL A 53 -3.69 1.72 5.87
C VAL A 53 -3.51 1.13 7.27
N SER A 54 -3.68 1.91 8.32
CA SER A 54 -3.65 1.41 9.70
C SER A 54 -4.89 0.59 10.06
N ASP A 55 -4.85 -0.09 11.20
CA ASP A 55 -5.90 -0.98 11.70
C ASP A 55 -7.24 -0.28 12.00
N ASP A 56 -7.21 1.05 12.19
CA ASP A 56 -8.39 1.91 12.30
C ASP A 56 -8.98 2.32 10.93
N GLY A 57 -8.37 1.91 9.82
CA GLY A 57 -8.79 2.25 8.46
C GLY A 57 -8.22 3.57 7.93
N THR A 58 -7.33 4.24 8.67
CA THR A 58 -6.70 5.49 8.22
C THR A 58 -5.61 5.21 7.19
N VAL A 59 -5.66 5.85 6.03
CA VAL A 59 -4.53 5.84 5.07
C VAL A 59 -3.40 6.66 5.66
N VAL A 60 -2.28 6.01 5.99
CA VAL A 60 -1.11 6.67 6.58
C VAL A 60 -0.13 7.13 5.50
N GLU A 61 -0.03 6.39 4.40
CA GLU A 61 0.81 6.74 3.24
C GLU A 61 0.18 6.27 1.93
N SER A 62 0.48 6.97 0.84
CA SER A 62 -0.02 6.67 -0.49
C SER A 62 1.09 6.90 -1.53
N TYR A 63 1.26 5.93 -2.42
CA TYR A 63 2.30 5.88 -3.41
C TYR A 63 1.69 5.76 -4.82
N PRO A 64 1.82 6.77 -5.69
CA PRO A 64 1.38 6.65 -7.08
C PRO A 64 2.25 5.61 -7.83
N VAL A 65 1.59 4.74 -8.59
CA VAL A 65 2.20 3.64 -9.36
C VAL A 65 1.85 3.78 -10.84
N GLY A 66 2.85 3.64 -11.71
CA GLY A 66 2.70 3.76 -13.16
C GLY A 66 3.87 3.20 -13.97
#